data_AF-A0AAD1XF10-F1
#
_entry.id   AF-A0AAD1XF10-F1
#
_cell.length_a   1.000
_cell.length_b   1.000
_cell.length_c   1.000
_cell.angle_alpha   90.00
_cell.angle_beta   90.00
_cell.angle_gamma   90.00
#
_symmetry.space_group_name_H-M   'P 1'
#
loop_
_entity.id
_entity.type
_entity.pdbx_description
1 polymer ?
#
loop_
_entity_poly.entity_id
_entity_poly.type
_entity_poly.pdbx_seq_one_letter_code
_entity_poly.pdbx_strand_id
1 'polypeptide(L)'
;MSTSPKEFGSPETAHADSSLETKLATYKQKLKILKKAYIEEQTAKEGFKKQILSLCNSNEKLQKDLEEMEVKYLKSYRSNQELHDQIIQEKTVSSGNRGSLYWGSKPTGESSPKKNSVESPTKEQNGEVLTLKINQLEKQIKYLEGKIEEKEHEVEEKQGEIRDTEDRLKEIDNEFRHYKHEFEAERGKLRKQFEAKRKELEVKLQEILKEKESFKEEQERIAKEKIQQILDSTEKEKQTLKERIEVLEKEINEKADEFLEQAVKMDEIKTELTISKENEVKLQNDNECQKDMIAAMQVILQKHEKENQQLAGKLMTVKQQIIDSCIFKTENRKYSGTRVTSFGKSQATLYFTEDDVGDNKTDPMFSLVLEYGSGKAFKVSMKNLTDFYLIEGTNQICFSWPENSWLKKSRTETFDSEESDAIVERYLQIMEQMDIPQETETSS
;
A
#
# COMPACT_ATOMS: atom_id res chain seq x y z
N MET A 1 -22.70 4.62 55.47
CA MET A 1 -21.22 4.63 55.61
C MET A 1 -20.65 3.42 54.86
N SER A 2 -19.45 3.57 54.31
CA SER A 2 -18.68 2.67 53.44
C SER A 2 -18.96 2.72 51.93
N THR A 3 -18.55 3.84 51.35
CA THR A 3 -18.19 4.00 49.93
C THR A 3 -16.79 3.42 49.69
N SER A 4 -16.67 2.42 48.82
CA SER A 4 -15.39 1.94 48.28
C SER A 4 -15.13 2.55 46.89
N PRO A 5 -13.86 2.75 46.49
CA PRO A 5 -13.50 3.61 45.37
C PRO A 5 -13.66 2.90 44.02
N LYS A 6 -14.23 3.61 43.04
CA LYS A 6 -14.24 3.23 41.64
C LYS A 6 -12.88 3.52 41.03
N GLU A 7 -12.14 2.48 40.66
CA GLU A 7 -11.00 2.56 39.75
C GLU A 7 -11.51 2.81 38.32
N PHE A 8 -11.12 3.93 37.74
CA PHE A 8 -11.28 4.24 36.32
C PHE A 8 -10.10 3.62 35.56
N GLY A 9 -10.30 2.43 35.00
CA GLY A 9 -9.44 1.86 33.98
C GLY A 9 -10.00 2.17 32.59
N SER A 10 -9.26 2.95 31.80
CA SER A 10 -9.58 3.30 30.42
C SER A 10 -9.56 2.06 29.50
N PRO A 11 -10.63 1.75 28.75
CA PRO A 11 -10.61 0.72 27.72
C PRO A 11 -10.85 1.39 26.35
N GLU A 12 -9.83 2.01 25.76
CA GLU A 12 -9.96 2.54 24.40
C GLU A 12 -8.77 2.09 23.54
N THR A 13 -9.12 1.62 22.34
CA THR A 13 -8.25 1.32 21.17
C THR A 13 -7.89 -0.15 20.83
N ALA A 14 -8.73 -1.16 21.14
CA ALA A 14 -8.52 -2.55 20.66
C ALA A 14 -9.67 -3.17 19.84
N HIS A 15 -10.75 -2.45 19.51
CA HIS A 15 -11.96 -3.07 18.94
C HIS A 15 -12.06 -3.07 17.40
N ALA A 16 -11.21 -2.35 16.68
CA ALA A 16 -11.28 -2.28 15.21
C ALA A 16 -10.84 -3.58 14.50
N ASP A 17 -9.81 -4.27 15.01
CA ASP A 17 -9.28 -5.48 14.38
C ASP A 17 -10.23 -6.69 14.48
N SER A 18 -11.02 -6.78 15.55
CA SER A 18 -11.99 -7.86 15.75
C SER A 18 -13.11 -7.91 14.68
N SER A 19 -13.41 -6.76 14.07
CA SER A 19 -14.44 -6.63 13.03
C SER A 19 -14.00 -7.23 11.69
N LEU A 20 -12.72 -7.06 11.34
CA LEU A 20 -12.17 -7.61 10.11
C LEU A 20 -12.00 -9.13 10.19
N GLU A 21 -11.57 -9.65 11.35
CA GLU A 21 -11.47 -11.10 11.57
C GLU A 21 -12.83 -11.80 11.48
N THR A 22 -13.87 -11.17 12.04
CA THR A 22 -15.25 -11.70 11.99
C THR A 22 -15.79 -11.73 10.55
N LYS A 23 -15.53 -10.67 9.77
CA LYS A 23 -15.89 -10.62 8.33
C LYS A 23 -15.13 -11.69 7.55
N LEU A 24 -13.83 -11.85 7.77
CA LEU A 24 -13.00 -12.87 7.13
C LEU A 24 -13.51 -14.29 7.43
N ALA A 25 -13.87 -14.57 8.69
CA ALA A 25 -14.46 -15.85 9.09
C ALA A 25 -15.80 -16.12 8.37
N THR A 26 -16.65 -15.10 8.28
CA THR A 26 -17.94 -15.18 7.57
C THR A 26 -17.73 -15.47 6.08
N TYR A 27 -16.78 -14.80 5.42
CA TYR A 27 -16.45 -15.07 4.01
C TYR A 27 -15.89 -16.48 3.80
N LYS A 28 -15.01 -16.97 4.70
CA LYS A 28 -14.51 -18.35 4.65
C LYS A 28 -15.65 -19.37 4.77
N GLN A 29 -16.63 -19.11 5.64
CA GLN A 29 -17.80 -19.99 5.80
C GLN A 29 -18.69 -19.96 4.55
N LYS A 30 -19.00 -18.77 4.00
CA LYS A 30 -19.75 -18.65 2.74
C LYS A 30 -19.05 -19.37 1.58
N LEU A 31 -17.73 -19.22 1.47
CA LEU A 31 -16.93 -19.90 0.44
C LEU A 31 -16.99 -21.43 0.60
N LYS A 32 -16.98 -21.94 1.84
CA LYS A 32 -17.11 -23.38 2.12
C LYS A 32 -18.48 -23.92 1.69
N ILE A 33 -19.56 -23.16 1.96
CA ILE A 33 -20.92 -23.52 1.55
C ILE A 33 -21.04 -23.51 0.01
N LEU A 34 -20.52 -22.47 -0.66
CA LEU A 34 -20.53 -22.37 -2.12
C LEU A 34 -19.74 -23.50 -2.78
N LYS A 35 -18.56 -23.88 -2.24
CA LYS A 35 -17.80 -25.02 -2.74
C LYS A 35 -18.58 -26.33 -2.61
N LYS A 36 -19.28 -26.54 -1.50
CA LYS A 36 -20.12 -27.73 -1.27
C LYS A 36 -21.30 -27.77 -2.26
N ALA A 37 -22.02 -26.66 -2.42
CA ALA A 37 -23.12 -26.54 -3.36
C ALA A 37 -22.67 -26.77 -4.82
N TYR A 38 -21.50 -26.25 -5.20
CA TYR A 38 -20.94 -26.48 -6.53
C TYR A 38 -20.60 -27.95 -6.78
N ILE A 39 -20.01 -28.65 -5.80
CA ILE A 39 -19.73 -30.08 -5.92
C ILE A 39 -21.02 -30.88 -6.05
N GLU A 40 -22.03 -30.58 -5.22
CA GLU A 40 -23.36 -31.21 -5.29
C GLU A 40 -24.01 -31.00 -6.67
N GLU A 41 -23.96 -29.78 -7.21
CA GLU A 41 -24.44 -29.45 -8.56
C GLU A 41 -23.71 -30.27 -9.64
N GLN A 42 -22.38 -30.39 -9.58
CA GLN A 42 -21.63 -31.19 -10.55
C GLN A 42 -21.99 -32.68 -10.46
N THR A 43 -22.13 -33.23 -9.25
CA THR A 43 -22.54 -34.63 -9.08
C THR A 43 -23.96 -34.90 -9.60
N ALA A 44 -24.90 -33.97 -9.39
CA ALA A 44 -26.24 -34.05 -9.94
C ALA A 44 -26.21 -33.99 -11.48
N LYS A 45 -25.41 -33.09 -12.06
CA LYS A 45 -25.22 -32.97 -13.51
C LYS A 45 -24.65 -34.24 -14.14
N GLU A 46 -23.69 -34.89 -13.49
CA GLU A 46 -23.18 -36.20 -13.91
C GLU A 46 -24.24 -37.30 -13.81
N GLY A 47 -25.07 -37.28 -12.77
CA GLY A 47 -26.22 -38.17 -12.61
C GLY A 47 -27.22 -38.04 -13.77
N PHE A 48 -27.64 -36.81 -14.09
CA PHE A 48 -28.51 -36.54 -15.23
C PHE A 48 -27.88 -36.95 -16.56
N LYS A 49 -26.58 -36.70 -16.75
CA LYS A 49 -25.85 -37.12 -17.96
C LYS A 49 -25.91 -38.64 -18.14
N LYS A 50 -25.74 -39.42 -17.07
CA LYS A 50 -25.86 -40.90 -17.11
C LYS A 50 -27.29 -41.35 -17.44
N GLN A 51 -28.31 -40.70 -16.88
CA GLN A 51 -29.71 -41.01 -17.20
C GLN A 51 -30.05 -40.72 -18.66
N ILE A 52 -29.62 -39.57 -19.19
CA ILE A 52 -29.81 -39.22 -20.61
C ILE A 52 -29.15 -40.26 -21.50
N LEU A 53 -27.92 -40.68 -21.18
CA LEU A 53 -27.19 -41.67 -21.97
C LEU A 53 -27.86 -43.05 -21.95
N SER A 54 -28.43 -43.45 -20.81
CA SER A 54 -29.25 -44.66 -20.70
C SER A 54 -30.53 -44.59 -21.54
N LEU A 55 -31.20 -43.43 -21.56
CA LEU A 55 -32.40 -43.23 -22.38
C LEU A 55 -32.07 -43.22 -23.87
N CYS A 56 -30.96 -42.61 -24.28
CA CYS A 56 -30.47 -42.64 -25.66
C CYS A 56 -30.22 -44.08 -26.12
N ASN A 57 -29.52 -44.90 -25.33
CA ASN A 57 -29.27 -46.30 -25.65
C ASN A 57 -30.58 -47.11 -25.74
N SER A 58 -31.56 -46.82 -24.88
CA SER A 58 -32.89 -47.46 -24.94
C SER A 58 -33.65 -47.07 -26.21
N ASN A 59 -33.59 -45.80 -26.62
CA ASN A 59 -34.21 -45.33 -27.85
C ASN A 59 -33.54 -45.93 -29.10
N GLU A 60 -32.22 -46.03 -29.14
CA GLU A 60 -31.50 -46.71 -30.23
C GLU A 60 -31.92 -48.18 -30.35
N LYS A 61 -32.08 -48.87 -29.21
CA LYS A 61 -32.59 -50.25 -29.21
C LYS A 61 -34.02 -50.34 -29.76
N LEU A 62 -34.92 -49.47 -29.31
CA LEU A 62 -36.31 -49.43 -29.79
C LEU A 62 -36.39 -49.09 -31.28
N GLN A 63 -35.53 -48.21 -31.76
CA GLN A 63 -35.44 -47.89 -33.19
C GLN A 63 -35.01 -49.10 -34.00
N LYS A 64 -34.01 -49.85 -33.53
CA LYS A 64 -33.58 -51.09 -34.18
C LYS A 64 -34.69 -52.15 -34.18
N ASP A 65 -35.40 -52.31 -33.06
CA ASP A 65 -36.53 -53.24 -32.96
C ASP A 65 -37.67 -52.85 -33.93
N LEU A 66 -37.92 -51.55 -34.11
CA LEU A 66 -38.89 -51.02 -35.08
C LEU A 66 -38.46 -51.33 -36.53
N GLU A 67 -37.19 -51.08 -36.87
CA GLU A 67 -36.64 -51.38 -38.20
C GLU A 67 -36.73 -52.88 -38.51
N GLU A 68 -36.45 -53.76 -37.55
CA GLU A 68 -36.61 -55.21 -37.70
C GLU A 68 -38.07 -55.61 -37.92
N MET A 69 -39.01 -54.97 -37.22
CA MET A 69 -40.46 -55.16 -37.41
C MET A 69 -40.92 -54.70 -38.79
N GLU A 70 -40.45 -53.55 -39.26
CA GLU A 70 -40.76 -53.03 -40.61
C GLU A 70 -40.27 -53.98 -41.71
N VAL A 71 -39.05 -54.50 -41.57
CA VAL A 71 -38.49 -55.49 -42.51
C VAL A 71 -39.33 -56.77 -42.53
N LYS A 72 -39.76 -57.28 -41.36
CA LYS A 72 -40.67 -58.45 -41.27
C LYS A 72 -42.01 -58.17 -41.93
N TYR A 73 -42.59 -56.99 -41.69
CA TYR A 73 -43.86 -56.59 -42.28
C TYR A 73 -43.76 -56.48 -43.81
N LEU A 74 -42.73 -55.82 -44.34
CA LEU A 74 -42.49 -55.71 -45.77
C LEU A 74 -42.29 -57.07 -46.44
N LYS A 75 -41.60 -58.00 -45.77
CA LYS A 75 -41.45 -59.38 -46.25
C LYS A 75 -42.79 -60.12 -46.32
N SER A 76 -43.62 -59.99 -45.28
CA SER A 76 -44.98 -60.57 -45.28
C SER A 76 -45.86 -59.94 -46.36
N TYR A 77 -45.77 -58.62 -46.57
CA TYR A 77 -46.51 -57.91 -47.59
C TYR A 77 -46.14 -58.39 -49.00
N ARG A 78 -44.84 -58.52 -49.31
CA ARG A 78 -44.36 -59.07 -50.58
C ARG A 78 -44.84 -60.51 -50.80
N SER A 79 -44.76 -61.36 -49.78
CA SER A 79 -45.26 -62.74 -49.88
C SER A 79 -46.76 -62.80 -50.15
N ASN A 80 -47.56 -61.94 -49.51
CA ASN A 80 -48.99 -61.82 -49.80
C ASN A 80 -49.26 -61.32 -51.22
N GLN A 81 -48.45 -60.38 -51.72
CA GLN A 81 -48.54 -59.88 -53.09
C GLN A 81 -48.23 -61.00 -54.11
N GLU A 82 -47.17 -61.79 -53.87
CA GLU A 82 -46.83 -62.95 -54.69
C GLU A 82 -47.95 -64.00 -54.72
N LEU A 83 -48.58 -64.28 -53.57
CA LEU A 83 -49.75 -65.16 -53.50
C LEU A 83 -50.95 -64.60 -54.30
N HIS A 84 -51.20 -63.29 -54.20
CA HIS A 84 -52.23 -62.65 -55.00
C HIS A 84 -51.96 -62.77 -56.51
N ASP A 85 -50.72 -62.56 -56.94
CA ASP A 85 -50.32 -62.69 -58.34
C ASP A 85 -50.45 -64.15 -58.84
N GLN A 86 -50.11 -65.13 -58.00
CA GLN A 86 -50.33 -66.56 -58.30
C GLN A 86 -51.81 -66.88 -58.48
N ILE A 87 -52.69 -66.39 -57.59
CA ILE A 87 -54.15 -66.58 -57.71
C ILE A 87 -54.67 -65.97 -59.01
N ILE A 88 -54.16 -64.80 -59.42
CA ILE A 88 -54.54 -64.17 -60.69
C ILE A 88 -54.06 -65.02 -61.88
N GLN A 89 -52.84 -65.53 -61.85
CA GLN A 89 -52.31 -66.42 -62.89
C GLN A 89 -53.10 -67.73 -62.99
N GLU A 90 -53.45 -68.36 -61.88
CA GLU A 90 -54.29 -69.57 -61.89
C GLU A 90 -55.69 -69.29 -62.47
N LYS A 91 -56.29 -68.13 -62.16
CA LYS A 91 -57.58 -67.74 -62.75
C LYS A 91 -57.49 -67.48 -64.26
N THR A 92 -56.40 -66.90 -64.76
CA THR A 92 -56.22 -66.67 -66.20
C THR A 92 -55.91 -67.97 -66.96
N VAL A 93 -55.11 -68.87 -66.39
CA VAL A 93 -54.82 -70.18 -67.00
C VAL A 93 -56.03 -71.12 -66.94
N SER A 94 -56.84 -71.07 -65.87
CA SER A 94 -58.05 -71.89 -65.73
C SER A 94 -59.26 -71.38 -66.55
N SER A 95 -59.25 -70.10 -66.97
CA SER A 95 -60.27 -69.55 -67.89
C SER A 95 -59.91 -69.73 -69.36
N GLY A 96 -58.64 -70.00 -69.70
CA GLY A 96 -58.19 -70.25 -71.07
C GLY A 96 -58.60 -71.61 -71.67
N ASN A 97 -59.10 -72.54 -70.87
CA ASN A 97 -59.52 -73.88 -71.35
C ASN A 97 -60.98 -74.23 -71.03
N ARG A 98 -61.80 -73.27 -70.62
CA ARG A 98 -63.26 -73.43 -70.68
C ARG A 98 -63.70 -73.13 -72.09
N GLY A 99 -63.59 -74.16 -72.93
CA GLY A 99 -64.31 -74.24 -74.18
C GLY A 99 -65.74 -73.75 -73.96
N SER A 100 -66.09 -72.72 -74.72
CA SER A 100 -67.45 -72.23 -74.92
C SER A 100 -68.39 -73.42 -75.12
N LEU A 101 -69.08 -73.82 -74.05
CA LEU A 101 -70.19 -74.76 -74.08
C LEU A 101 -71.41 -73.98 -74.57
N TYR A 102 -71.36 -73.63 -75.84
CA TYR A 102 -72.45 -73.06 -76.61
C TYR A 102 -73.47 -74.17 -76.88
N TRP A 103 -74.44 -74.33 -75.97
CA TRP A 103 -75.60 -75.23 -76.12
C TRP A 103 -76.58 -74.70 -77.18
N GLY A 104 -76.13 -74.61 -78.44
CA GLY A 104 -76.95 -74.05 -79.51
C GLY A 104 -76.39 -74.32 -80.90
N SER A 105 -76.22 -75.58 -81.27
CA SER A 105 -76.03 -75.98 -82.67
C SER A 105 -77.03 -77.06 -83.06
N LYS A 106 -77.92 -76.67 -83.98
CA LYS A 106 -78.85 -77.51 -84.73
C LYS A 106 -78.11 -78.70 -85.38
N PRO A 107 -78.69 -79.89 -85.44
CA PRO A 107 -78.27 -80.90 -86.41
C PRO A 107 -78.96 -80.61 -87.75
N THR A 108 -78.23 -79.98 -88.66
CA THR A 108 -78.56 -79.95 -90.09
C THR A 108 -77.72 -80.98 -90.83
N GLY A 109 -78.38 -81.88 -91.56
CA GLY A 109 -77.91 -82.32 -92.87
C GLY A 109 -77.23 -83.69 -92.99
N GLU A 110 -77.95 -84.58 -93.69
CA GLU A 110 -77.43 -85.47 -94.75
C GLU A 110 -76.52 -86.64 -94.31
N SER A 111 -76.88 -87.90 -94.55
CA SER A 111 -77.01 -88.45 -95.90
C SER A 111 -77.30 -89.95 -95.79
N SER A 112 -78.24 -90.40 -96.62
CA SER A 112 -78.49 -91.80 -96.90
C SER A 112 -77.28 -92.46 -97.59
N PRO A 113 -77.21 -93.80 -97.58
CA PRO A 113 -77.03 -94.50 -98.84
C PRO A 113 -78.09 -95.57 -99.08
N LYS A 114 -78.85 -95.34 -100.16
CA LYS A 114 -79.17 -96.25 -101.26
C LYS A 114 -79.63 -97.69 -100.95
N LYS A 115 -80.92 -97.87 -101.28
CA LYS A 115 -81.59 -99.04 -101.88
C LYS A 115 -80.67 -99.97 -102.69
N ASN A 116 -80.90 -101.28 -102.55
CA ASN A 116 -81.10 -102.29 -103.61
C ASN A 116 -82.04 -103.35 -102.98
N SER A 117 -83.32 -103.53 -103.34
CA SER A 117 -83.96 -103.91 -104.60
C SER A 117 -83.64 -105.34 -105.06
N VAL A 118 -84.60 -106.25 -104.78
CA VAL A 118 -85.01 -107.43 -105.60
C VAL A 118 -84.07 -108.65 -105.46
N GLU A 119 -84.48 -109.89 -105.15
CA GLU A 119 -85.61 -110.71 -105.63
C GLU A 119 -85.87 -111.91 -104.67
N SER A 120 -87.12 -112.38 -104.60
CA SER A 120 -87.64 -113.61 -103.92
C SER A 120 -86.88 -114.91 -104.30
N PRO A 121 -86.97 -116.05 -103.55
CA PRO A 121 -88.24 -116.68 -103.12
C PRO A 121 -88.22 -117.49 -101.80
N THR A 122 -89.38 -118.09 -101.52
CA THR A 122 -89.70 -119.22 -100.61
C THR A 122 -90.14 -118.88 -99.17
N LYS A 123 -91.38 -119.29 -98.87
CA LYS A 123 -92.25 -118.85 -97.77
C LYS A 123 -92.15 -119.67 -96.48
N GLU A 124 -91.12 -120.51 -96.30
CA GLU A 124 -91.09 -121.46 -95.18
C GLU A 124 -89.85 -121.39 -94.27
N GLN A 125 -88.91 -120.47 -94.51
CA GLN A 125 -87.73 -120.26 -93.65
C GLN A 125 -87.72 -118.92 -92.87
N ASN A 126 -88.76 -118.08 -93.01
CA ASN A 126 -88.83 -116.76 -92.37
C ASN A 126 -89.12 -116.80 -90.86
N GLY A 127 -89.72 -117.89 -90.34
CA GLY A 127 -90.04 -118.02 -88.93
C GLY A 127 -88.81 -118.06 -88.02
N GLU A 128 -87.83 -118.90 -88.36
CA GLU A 128 -86.61 -119.10 -87.55
C GLU A 128 -85.69 -117.88 -87.55
N VAL A 129 -85.49 -117.22 -88.71
CA VAL A 129 -84.65 -116.02 -88.81
C VAL A 129 -85.23 -114.85 -88.00
N LEU A 130 -86.57 -114.68 -88.03
CA LEU A 130 -87.25 -113.69 -87.21
C LEU A 130 -87.14 -114.02 -85.73
N THR A 131 -87.24 -115.29 -85.34
CA THR A 131 -87.13 -115.72 -83.93
C THR A 131 -85.71 -115.50 -83.40
N LEU A 132 -84.67 -115.78 -84.18
CA LEU A 132 -83.28 -115.48 -83.83
C LEU A 132 -83.05 -113.97 -83.68
N LYS A 133 -83.63 -113.15 -84.56
CA LYS A 133 -83.56 -111.69 -84.49
C LYS A 133 -84.26 -111.15 -83.23
N ILE A 134 -85.43 -111.69 -82.89
CA ILE A 134 -86.19 -111.34 -81.69
C ILE A 134 -85.37 -111.67 -80.44
N ASN A 135 -84.83 -112.90 -80.34
CA ASN A 135 -83.99 -113.31 -79.21
C ASN A 135 -82.73 -112.43 -79.06
N GLN A 136 -82.13 -111.99 -80.17
CA GLN A 136 -80.97 -111.09 -80.14
C GLN A 136 -81.36 -109.68 -79.65
N LEU A 137 -82.50 -109.15 -80.09
CA LEU A 137 -83.04 -107.87 -79.63
C LEU A 137 -83.43 -107.93 -78.16
N GLU A 138 -84.05 -109.01 -77.68
CA GLU A 138 -84.38 -109.20 -76.26
C GLU A 138 -83.13 -109.22 -75.38
N LYS A 139 -82.05 -109.88 -75.83
CA LYS A 139 -80.76 -109.84 -75.12
C LYS A 139 -80.15 -108.43 -75.10
N GLN A 140 -80.28 -107.67 -76.19
CA GLN A 140 -79.83 -106.28 -76.25
C GLN A 140 -80.66 -105.38 -75.32
N ILE A 141 -81.98 -105.57 -75.28
CA ILE A 141 -82.88 -104.85 -74.37
C ILE A 141 -82.48 -105.11 -72.92
N LYS A 142 -82.35 -106.38 -72.50
CA LYS A 142 -81.91 -106.72 -71.13
C LYS A 142 -80.54 -106.14 -70.77
N TYR A 143 -79.60 -106.11 -71.71
CA TYR A 143 -78.29 -105.50 -71.50
C TYR A 143 -78.38 -103.98 -71.32
N LEU A 144 -79.23 -103.31 -72.11
CA LEU A 144 -79.46 -101.88 -72.01
C LEU A 144 -80.23 -101.53 -70.72
N GLU A 145 -81.20 -102.34 -70.30
CA GLU A 145 -81.90 -102.20 -69.01
C GLU A 145 -80.91 -102.26 -67.85
N GLY A 146 -80.03 -103.26 -67.80
CA GLY A 146 -78.99 -103.34 -66.76
C GLY A 146 -78.02 -102.15 -66.76
N LYS A 147 -77.69 -101.61 -67.94
CA LYS A 147 -76.90 -100.37 -68.05
C LYS A 147 -77.66 -99.13 -67.56
N ILE A 148 -78.97 -99.07 -67.77
CA ILE A 148 -79.81 -97.98 -67.27
C ILE A 148 -79.82 -98.03 -65.75
N GLU A 149 -80.06 -99.19 -65.14
CA GLU A 149 -80.04 -99.37 -63.68
C GLU A 149 -78.67 -98.98 -63.07
N GLU A 150 -77.56 -99.39 -63.69
CA GLU A 150 -76.21 -98.99 -63.25
C GLU A 150 -76.02 -97.47 -63.31
N LYS A 151 -76.52 -96.82 -64.37
CA LYS A 151 -76.44 -95.36 -64.51
C LYS A 151 -77.37 -94.62 -63.56
N GLU A 152 -78.55 -95.16 -63.26
CA GLU A 152 -79.46 -94.60 -62.25
C GLU A 152 -78.81 -94.63 -60.87
N HIS A 153 -78.18 -95.75 -60.49
CA HIS A 153 -77.42 -95.85 -59.25
C HIS A 153 -76.26 -94.85 -59.19
N GLU A 154 -75.47 -94.72 -60.27
CA GLU A 154 -74.38 -93.73 -60.35
C GLU A 154 -74.90 -92.28 -60.17
N VAL A 155 -76.07 -91.97 -60.76
CA VAL A 155 -76.71 -90.66 -60.60
C VAL A 155 -77.16 -90.43 -59.16
N GLU A 156 -77.75 -91.42 -58.50
CA GLU A 156 -78.17 -91.32 -57.09
C GLU A 156 -76.97 -91.11 -56.16
N GLU A 157 -75.88 -91.86 -56.36
CA GLU A 157 -74.63 -91.70 -55.60
C GLU A 157 -74.06 -90.29 -55.76
N LYS A 158 -73.98 -89.80 -57.01
CA LYS A 158 -73.52 -88.44 -57.30
C LYS A 158 -74.42 -87.36 -56.72
N GLN A 159 -75.74 -87.57 -56.69
CA GLN A 159 -76.66 -86.65 -56.01
C GLN A 159 -76.49 -86.66 -54.49
N GLY A 160 -76.08 -87.79 -53.91
CA GLY A 160 -75.67 -87.88 -52.51
C GLY A 160 -74.41 -87.05 -52.23
N GLU A 161 -73.36 -87.25 -53.02
CA GLU A 161 -72.12 -86.47 -52.93
C GLU A 161 -72.37 -84.95 -53.07
N ILE A 162 -73.23 -84.54 -54.01
CA ILE A 162 -73.59 -83.13 -54.19
C ILE A 162 -74.24 -82.57 -52.92
N ARG A 163 -75.21 -83.28 -52.33
CA ARG A 163 -75.86 -82.84 -51.08
C ARG A 163 -74.87 -82.70 -49.92
N ASP A 164 -73.98 -83.67 -49.76
CA ASP A 164 -72.93 -83.62 -48.73
C ASP A 164 -71.98 -82.43 -48.93
N THR A 165 -71.61 -82.15 -50.19
CA THR A 165 -70.77 -80.98 -50.50
C THR A 165 -71.49 -79.65 -50.25
N GLU A 166 -72.79 -79.55 -50.59
CA GLU A 166 -73.60 -78.37 -50.31
C GLU A 166 -73.72 -78.09 -48.81
N ASP A 167 -73.89 -79.14 -48.00
CA ASP A 167 -73.99 -79.00 -46.56
C ASP A 167 -72.65 -78.59 -45.91
N ARG A 168 -71.53 -79.16 -46.37
CA ARG A 168 -70.19 -78.68 -45.97
C ARG A 168 -69.95 -77.22 -46.37
N LEU A 169 -70.43 -76.81 -47.54
CA LEU A 169 -70.26 -75.43 -48.01
C LEU A 169 -71.06 -74.45 -47.14
N LYS A 170 -72.28 -74.84 -46.70
CA LYS A 170 -73.06 -74.06 -45.73
C LYS A 170 -72.38 -73.97 -44.38
N GLU A 171 -71.77 -75.05 -43.89
CA GLU A 171 -71.02 -75.06 -42.63
C GLU A 171 -69.84 -74.10 -42.68
N ILE A 172 -69.01 -74.18 -43.74
CA ILE A 172 -67.89 -73.26 -43.98
C ILE A 172 -68.34 -71.80 -44.08
N ASP A 173 -69.46 -71.52 -44.78
CA ASP A 173 -70.01 -70.16 -44.89
C ASP A 173 -70.47 -69.61 -43.52
N ASN A 174 -71.02 -70.47 -42.66
CA ASN A 174 -71.39 -70.10 -41.29
C ASN A 174 -70.15 -69.83 -40.42
N GLU A 175 -69.13 -70.67 -40.49
CA GLU A 175 -67.85 -70.44 -39.80
C GLU A 175 -67.20 -69.13 -40.26
N PHE A 176 -67.17 -68.88 -41.56
CA PHE A 176 -66.62 -67.65 -42.12
C PHE A 176 -67.37 -66.40 -41.61
N ARG A 177 -68.71 -66.44 -41.59
CA ARG A 177 -69.52 -65.37 -40.99
C ARG A 177 -69.22 -65.18 -39.50
N HIS A 178 -69.04 -66.26 -38.76
CA HIS A 178 -68.70 -66.22 -37.34
C HIS A 178 -67.34 -65.56 -37.11
N TYR A 179 -66.28 -66.03 -37.77
CA TYR A 179 -64.94 -65.44 -37.65
C TYR A 179 -64.89 -63.99 -38.11
N LYS A 180 -65.62 -63.63 -39.16
CA LYS A 180 -65.72 -62.23 -39.60
C LYS A 180 -66.31 -61.34 -38.50
N HIS A 181 -67.37 -61.80 -37.83
CA HIS A 181 -67.99 -61.07 -36.74
C HIS A 181 -67.05 -60.95 -35.52
N GLU A 182 -66.36 -62.03 -35.15
CA GLU A 182 -65.36 -61.99 -34.07
C GLU A 182 -64.22 -61.02 -34.36
N PHE A 183 -63.69 -61.06 -35.59
CA PHE A 183 -62.64 -60.13 -36.03
C PHE A 183 -63.11 -58.67 -35.99
N GLU A 184 -64.32 -58.38 -36.47
CA GLU A 184 -64.89 -57.02 -36.40
C GLU A 184 -65.10 -56.56 -34.95
N ALA A 185 -65.55 -57.45 -34.07
CA ALA A 185 -65.71 -57.17 -32.65
C ALA A 185 -64.37 -56.89 -31.95
N GLU A 186 -63.35 -57.69 -32.21
CA GLU A 186 -62.01 -57.51 -31.67
C GLU A 186 -61.35 -56.24 -32.20
N ARG A 187 -61.46 -55.97 -33.50
CA ARG A 187 -61.02 -54.71 -34.10
C ARG A 187 -61.70 -53.50 -33.45
N GLY A 188 -63.00 -53.62 -33.15
CA GLY A 188 -63.76 -52.60 -32.43
C GLY A 188 -63.25 -52.36 -31.01
N LYS A 189 -62.95 -53.42 -30.26
CA LYS A 189 -62.35 -53.34 -28.91
C LYS A 189 -60.98 -52.66 -28.96
N LEU A 190 -60.12 -53.08 -29.89
CA LEU A 190 -58.77 -52.54 -30.04
C LEU A 190 -58.81 -51.04 -30.41
N ARG A 191 -59.69 -50.63 -31.32
CA ARG A 191 -59.89 -49.21 -31.67
C ARG A 191 -60.32 -48.37 -30.47
N LYS A 192 -61.24 -48.88 -29.64
CA LYS A 192 -61.67 -48.19 -28.41
C LYS A 192 -60.53 -48.04 -27.41
N GLN A 193 -59.68 -49.07 -27.26
CA GLN A 193 -58.52 -49.00 -26.38
C GLN A 193 -57.48 -47.99 -26.87
N PHE A 194 -57.19 -47.96 -28.18
CA PHE A 194 -56.29 -46.96 -28.76
C PHE A 194 -56.83 -45.54 -28.59
N GLU A 195 -58.12 -45.33 -28.82
CA GLU A 195 -58.74 -44.01 -28.65
C GLU A 195 -58.69 -43.56 -27.17
N ALA A 196 -58.93 -44.47 -26.23
CA ALA A 196 -58.81 -44.19 -24.80
C ALA A 196 -57.37 -43.81 -24.41
N LYS A 197 -56.37 -44.60 -24.83
CA LYS A 197 -54.95 -44.29 -24.59
C LYS A 197 -54.51 -42.99 -25.24
N ARG A 198 -54.99 -42.70 -26.45
CA ARG A 198 -54.70 -41.45 -27.15
C ARG A 198 -55.21 -40.25 -26.35
N LYS A 199 -56.45 -40.30 -25.87
CA LYS A 199 -57.02 -39.24 -25.01
C LYS A 199 -56.27 -39.10 -23.70
N GLU A 200 -55.88 -40.21 -23.06
CA GLU A 200 -55.07 -40.17 -21.84
C GLU A 200 -53.71 -39.49 -22.08
N LEU A 201 -53.03 -39.83 -23.17
CA LEU A 201 -51.77 -39.20 -23.55
C LEU A 201 -51.94 -37.71 -23.89
N GLU A 202 -53.04 -37.33 -24.53
CA GLU A 202 -53.35 -35.94 -24.85
C GLU A 202 -53.57 -35.09 -23.59
N VAL A 203 -54.28 -35.64 -22.58
CA VAL A 203 -54.43 -34.99 -21.27
C VAL A 203 -53.08 -34.85 -20.57
N LYS A 204 -52.28 -35.92 -20.50
CA LYS A 204 -50.94 -35.88 -19.90
C LYS A 204 -50.03 -34.85 -20.60
N LEU A 205 -50.13 -34.74 -21.92
CA LEU A 205 -49.36 -33.75 -22.69
C LEU A 205 -49.80 -32.33 -22.35
N GLN A 206 -51.09 -32.06 -22.18
CA GLN A 206 -51.59 -30.76 -21.72
C GLN A 206 -51.14 -30.43 -20.30
N GLU A 207 -51.11 -31.40 -19.38
CA GLU A 207 -50.59 -31.22 -18.02
C GLU A 207 -49.11 -30.85 -18.04
N ILE A 208 -48.29 -31.59 -18.80
CA ILE A 208 -46.85 -31.29 -18.97
C ILE A 208 -46.64 -29.90 -19.56
N LEU A 209 -47.46 -29.46 -20.51
CA LEU A 209 -47.36 -28.12 -21.08
C LEU A 209 -47.68 -27.04 -20.05
N LYS A 210 -48.74 -27.22 -19.24
CA LYS A 210 -49.08 -26.30 -18.14
C LYS A 210 -47.99 -26.25 -17.08
N GLU A 211 -47.44 -27.40 -16.69
CA GLU A 211 -46.32 -27.46 -15.74
C GLU A 211 -45.09 -26.73 -16.30
N LYS A 212 -44.75 -26.95 -17.57
CA LYS A 212 -43.65 -26.26 -18.25
C LYS A 212 -43.83 -24.74 -18.25
N GLU A 213 -45.05 -24.25 -18.51
CA GLU A 213 -45.36 -22.82 -18.46
C GLU A 213 -45.22 -22.28 -17.03
N SER A 214 -45.79 -22.95 -16.04
CA SER A 214 -45.68 -22.55 -14.62
C SER A 214 -44.22 -22.54 -14.13
N PHE A 215 -43.41 -23.50 -14.57
CA PHE A 215 -41.99 -23.56 -14.23
C PHE A 215 -41.21 -22.40 -14.87
N LYS A 216 -41.55 -22.04 -16.12
CA LYS A 216 -40.95 -20.89 -16.80
C LYS A 216 -41.29 -19.58 -16.09
N GLU A 217 -42.54 -19.40 -15.70
CA GLU A 217 -42.99 -18.23 -14.92
C GLU A 217 -42.28 -18.14 -13.57
N GLU A 218 -42.12 -19.28 -12.88
CA GLU A 218 -41.41 -19.33 -11.61
C GLU A 218 -39.92 -19.00 -11.75
N GLN A 219 -39.26 -19.50 -12.80
CA GLN A 219 -37.87 -19.12 -13.10
C GLN A 219 -37.74 -17.63 -13.37
N GLU A 220 -38.69 -17.04 -14.11
CA GLU A 220 -38.71 -15.61 -14.38
C GLU A 220 -38.94 -14.79 -13.10
N ARG A 221 -39.82 -15.25 -12.21
CA ARG A 221 -40.07 -14.65 -10.89
C ARG A 221 -38.80 -14.65 -10.03
N ILE A 222 -38.14 -15.81 -9.90
CA ILE A 222 -36.89 -15.95 -9.15
C ILE A 222 -35.79 -15.06 -9.75
N ALA A 223 -35.69 -14.99 -11.07
CA ALA A 223 -34.71 -14.13 -11.73
C ALA A 223 -34.96 -12.64 -11.43
N LYS A 224 -36.22 -12.18 -11.53
CA LYS A 224 -36.62 -10.81 -11.19
C LYS A 224 -36.34 -10.48 -9.72
N GLU A 225 -36.68 -11.38 -8.80
CA GLU A 225 -36.42 -11.20 -7.36
C GLU A 225 -34.92 -11.09 -7.06
N LYS A 226 -34.08 -11.95 -7.67
CA LYS A 226 -32.61 -11.87 -7.51
C LYS A 226 -32.03 -10.59 -8.08
N ILE A 227 -32.49 -10.17 -9.26
CA ILE A 227 -32.07 -8.88 -9.87
C ILE A 227 -32.45 -7.73 -8.94
N GLN A 228 -33.66 -7.72 -8.39
CA GLN A 228 -34.10 -6.68 -7.47
C GLN A 228 -33.26 -6.64 -6.19
N GLN A 229 -32.97 -7.80 -5.58
CA GLN A 229 -32.10 -7.87 -4.40
C GLN A 229 -30.70 -7.30 -4.66
N ILE A 230 -30.12 -7.58 -5.83
CA ILE A 230 -28.81 -7.04 -6.24
C ILE A 230 -28.89 -5.52 -6.44
N LEU A 231 -29.96 -5.02 -7.05
CA LEU A 231 -30.17 -3.58 -7.23
C LEU A 231 -30.28 -2.87 -5.87
N ASP A 232 -31.09 -3.41 -4.96
CA ASP A 232 -31.26 -2.85 -3.61
C ASP A 232 -29.96 -2.87 -2.80
N SER A 233 -29.15 -3.93 -2.90
CA SER A 233 -27.84 -3.97 -2.22
C SER A 233 -26.85 -2.98 -2.84
N THR A 234 -26.85 -2.86 -4.16
CA THR A 234 -25.96 -1.93 -4.88
C THR A 234 -26.30 -0.48 -4.56
N GLU A 235 -27.59 -0.13 -4.48
CA GLU A 235 -28.00 1.23 -4.13
C GLU A 235 -27.65 1.57 -2.67
N LYS A 236 -27.77 0.61 -1.75
CA LYS A 236 -27.28 0.77 -0.37
C LYS A 236 -25.78 1.00 -0.32
N GLU A 237 -24.99 0.20 -1.04
CA GLU A 237 -23.53 0.39 -1.11
C GLU A 237 -23.17 1.76 -1.69
N LYS A 238 -23.83 2.17 -2.78
CA LYS A 238 -23.67 3.50 -3.39
C LYS A 238 -24.00 4.63 -2.41
N GLN A 239 -25.07 4.50 -1.63
CA GLN A 239 -25.43 5.48 -0.60
C GLN A 239 -24.36 5.55 0.50
N THR A 240 -23.85 4.40 0.99
CA THR A 240 -22.78 4.38 2.00
C THR A 240 -21.47 4.99 1.49
N LEU A 241 -21.13 4.75 0.21
CA LEU A 241 -19.97 5.36 -0.44
C LEU A 241 -20.14 6.88 -0.58
N LYS A 242 -21.35 7.34 -0.93
CA LYS A 242 -21.67 8.76 -1.01
C LYS A 242 -21.50 9.45 0.35
N GLU A 243 -22.01 8.85 1.41
CA GLU A 243 -21.83 9.34 2.79
C GLU A 243 -20.34 9.37 3.19
N ARG A 244 -19.57 8.35 2.82
CA ARG A 244 -18.12 8.32 3.10
C ARG A 244 -17.36 9.40 2.33
N ILE A 245 -17.72 9.66 1.08
CA ILE A 245 -17.14 10.75 0.28
C ILE A 245 -17.41 12.09 0.96
N GLU A 246 -18.64 12.36 1.41
CA GLU A 246 -18.98 13.61 2.09
C GLU A 246 -18.18 13.82 3.39
N VAL A 247 -17.94 12.75 4.15
CA VAL A 247 -17.07 12.80 5.34
C VAL A 247 -15.63 13.12 4.97
N LEU A 248 -15.08 12.47 3.94
CA LEU A 248 -13.70 12.73 3.48
C LEU A 248 -13.53 14.15 2.93
N GLU A 249 -14.55 14.68 2.23
CA GLU A 249 -14.55 16.07 1.78
C GLU A 249 -14.49 17.05 2.96
N LYS A 250 -15.21 16.78 4.05
CA LYS A 250 -15.11 17.57 5.29
C LYS A 250 -13.72 17.48 5.92
N GLU A 251 -13.18 16.27 6.08
CA GLU A 251 -11.83 16.05 6.63
C GLU A 251 -10.74 16.77 5.79
N ILE A 252 -10.86 16.74 4.46
CA ILE A 252 -9.94 17.45 3.55
C ILE A 252 -10.03 18.96 3.76
N ASN A 253 -11.24 19.51 3.87
CA ASN A 253 -11.43 20.94 4.10
C ASN A 253 -10.88 21.37 5.46
N GLU A 254 -11.13 20.61 6.53
CA GLU A 254 -10.55 20.87 7.86
C GLU A 254 -9.02 20.85 7.83
N LYS A 255 -8.42 19.87 7.13
CA LYS A 255 -6.96 19.81 6.96
C LYS A 255 -6.42 20.96 6.13
N ALA A 256 -7.14 21.41 5.11
CA ALA A 256 -6.77 22.57 4.32
C ALA A 256 -6.75 23.84 5.19
N ASP A 257 -7.75 24.01 6.06
CA ASP A 257 -7.82 25.13 7.01
C ASP A 257 -6.66 25.09 8.03
N GLU A 258 -6.34 23.91 8.58
CA GLU A 258 -5.16 23.73 9.46
C GLU A 258 -3.85 24.11 8.75
N PHE A 259 -3.67 23.69 7.50
CA PHE A 259 -2.48 24.06 6.71
C PHE A 259 -2.41 25.57 6.45
N LEU A 260 -3.55 26.21 6.24
CA LEU A 260 -3.64 27.65 6.02
C LEU A 260 -3.27 28.41 7.30
N GLU A 261 -3.73 27.96 8.47
CA GLU A 261 -3.34 28.51 9.77
C GLU A 261 -1.83 28.33 10.04
N GLN A 262 -1.28 27.15 9.72
CA GLN A 262 0.16 26.90 9.83
C GLN A 262 0.99 27.80 8.90
N ALA A 263 0.50 28.03 7.66
CA ALA A 263 1.16 28.93 6.72
C ALA A 263 1.19 30.37 7.25
N VAL A 264 0.10 30.86 7.83
CA VAL A 264 0.04 32.18 8.48
C VAL A 264 1.06 32.27 9.63
N LYS A 265 1.10 31.28 10.54
CA LYS A 265 2.09 31.23 11.63
C LYS A 265 3.53 31.21 11.12
N MET A 266 3.81 30.48 10.04
CA MET A 266 5.14 30.48 9.43
C MET A 266 5.52 31.86 8.90
N ASP A 267 4.58 32.57 8.27
CA ASP A 267 4.85 33.90 7.75
C ASP A 267 5.03 34.92 8.88
N GLU A 268 4.25 34.83 9.98
CA GLU A 268 4.49 35.60 11.20
C GLU A 268 5.91 35.37 11.75
N ILE A 269 6.33 34.12 11.93
CA ILE A 269 7.70 33.78 12.38
C ILE A 269 8.76 34.34 11.42
N LYS A 270 8.54 34.27 10.09
CA LYS A 270 9.46 34.87 9.12
C LYS A 270 9.55 36.39 9.28
N THR A 271 8.42 37.06 9.52
CA THR A 271 8.41 38.52 9.75
C THR A 271 9.14 38.87 11.05
N GLU A 272 8.89 38.15 12.15
CA GLU A 272 9.60 38.33 13.43
C GLU A 272 11.11 38.11 13.28
N LEU A 273 11.50 37.06 12.55
CA LEU A 273 12.91 36.77 12.28
C LEU A 273 13.57 37.85 11.41
N THR A 274 12.82 38.43 10.47
CA THR A 274 13.30 39.56 9.64
C THR A 274 13.51 40.80 10.50
N ILE A 275 12.54 41.15 11.36
CA ILE A 275 12.65 42.27 12.30
C ILE A 275 13.83 42.03 13.27
N SER A 276 13.98 40.82 13.79
CA SER A 276 15.11 40.46 14.67
C SER A 276 16.45 40.64 13.97
N LYS A 277 16.58 40.21 12.70
CA LYS A 277 17.80 40.40 11.91
C LYS A 277 18.08 41.87 11.62
N GLU A 278 17.06 42.65 11.28
CA GLU A 278 17.23 44.10 11.10
C GLU A 278 17.71 44.79 12.38
N ASN A 279 17.18 44.39 13.53
CA ASN A 279 17.63 44.89 14.83
C ASN A 279 19.06 44.46 15.15
N GLU A 280 19.46 43.23 14.81
CA GLU A 280 20.84 42.77 14.96
C GLU A 280 21.81 43.54 14.06
N VAL A 281 21.43 43.80 12.81
CA VAL A 281 22.23 44.63 11.88
C VAL A 281 22.34 46.07 12.40
N LYS A 282 21.25 46.65 12.92
CA LYS A 282 21.31 47.98 13.57
C LYS A 282 22.28 47.96 14.76
N LEU A 283 22.20 46.96 15.62
CA LEU A 283 23.12 46.82 16.75
C LEU A 283 24.58 46.63 16.29
N GLN A 284 24.81 45.87 15.23
CA GLN A 284 26.14 45.72 14.63
C GLN A 284 26.65 47.04 14.06
N ASN A 285 25.82 47.80 13.33
CA ASN A 285 26.17 49.12 12.82
C ASN A 285 26.43 50.12 13.95
N ASP A 286 25.64 50.09 15.03
CA ASP A 286 25.85 50.93 16.21
C ASP A 286 27.16 50.55 16.92
N ASN A 287 27.46 49.25 17.05
CA ASN A 287 28.72 48.76 17.59
C ASN A 287 29.92 49.11 16.68
N GLU A 288 29.74 49.11 15.36
CA GLU A 288 30.77 49.53 14.40
C GLU A 288 31.00 51.03 14.47
N CYS A 289 29.93 51.83 14.56
CA CYS A 289 30.00 53.27 14.84
C CYS A 289 30.70 53.56 16.18
N GLN A 290 30.42 52.79 17.22
CA GLN A 290 31.15 52.88 18.49
C GLN A 290 32.63 52.51 18.34
N LYS A 291 32.95 51.46 17.58
CA LYS A 291 34.34 51.09 17.28
C LYS A 291 35.06 52.19 16.50
N ASP A 292 34.41 52.79 15.50
CA ASP A 292 34.94 53.90 14.73
C ASP A 292 35.12 55.15 15.59
N MET A 293 34.18 55.42 16.50
CA MET A 293 34.30 56.50 17.48
C MET A 293 35.46 56.26 18.45
N ILE A 294 35.61 55.03 18.97
CA ILE A 294 36.74 54.64 19.81
C ILE A 294 38.05 54.76 19.04
N ALA A 295 38.10 54.31 17.78
CA ALA A 295 39.27 54.42 16.92
C ALA A 295 39.62 55.89 16.66
N ALA A 296 38.63 56.75 16.38
CA ALA A 296 38.80 58.19 16.23
C ALA A 296 39.30 58.83 17.52
N MET A 297 38.73 58.47 18.68
CA MET A 297 39.21 58.91 20.00
C MET A 297 40.64 58.45 20.25
N GLN A 298 41.01 57.23 19.88
CA GLN A 298 42.38 56.73 19.98
C GLN A 298 43.33 57.53 19.07
N VAL A 299 42.93 57.86 17.84
CA VAL A 299 43.73 58.72 16.94
C VAL A 299 43.90 60.12 17.53
N ILE A 300 42.84 60.71 18.08
CA ILE A 300 42.89 62.01 18.77
C ILE A 300 43.82 61.93 19.98
N LEU A 301 43.71 60.88 20.80
CA LEU A 301 44.58 60.65 21.95
C LEU A 301 46.04 60.49 21.54
N GLN A 302 46.34 59.69 20.51
CA GLN A 302 47.69 59.54 19.96
C GLN A 302 48.23 60.85 19.40
N LYS A 303 47.38 61.67 18.77
CA LYS A 303 47.75 63.00 18.30
C LYS A 303 48.08 63.92 19.48
N HIS A 304 47.24 63.95 20.52
CA HIS A 304 47.52 64.69 21.75
C HIS A 304 48.77 64.19 22.47
N GLU A 305 49.01 62.89 22.47
CA GLU A 305 50.22 62.29 23.04
C GLU A 305 51.46 62.73 22.24
N LYS A 306 51.37 62.75 20.91
CA LYS A 306 52.44 63.26 20.04
C LYS A 306 52.65 64.76 20.20
N GLU A 307 51.58 65.55 20.33
CA GLU A 307 51.64 66.99 20.63
C GLU A 307 52.23 67.24 22.02
N ASN A 308 51.87 66.43 23.03
CA ASN A 308 52.45 66.47 24.36
C ASN A 308 53.93 66.06 24.34
N GLN A 309 54.33 65.07 23.54
CA GLN A 309 55.74 64.71 23.34
C GLN A 309 56.49 65.85 22.64
N GLN A 310 55.87 66.54 21.67
CA GLN A 310 56.45 67.73 21.04
C GLN A 310 56.53 68.92 22.01
N LEU A 311 55.53 69.12 22.87
CA LEU A 311 55.53 70.11 23.93
C LEU A 311 56.58 69.78 24.98
N ALA A 312 56.72 68.52 25.39
CA ALA A 312 57.76 68.05 26.29
C ALA A 312 59.15 68.20 25.65
N GLY A 313 59.29 67.96 24.35
CA GLY A 313 60.49 68.24 23.58
C GLY A 313 60.83 69.73 23.55
N LYS A 314 59.85 70.60 23.28
CA LYS A 314 60.01 72.06 23.34
C LYS A 314 60.31 72.55 24.75
N LEU A 315 59.68 71.98 25.77
CA LEU A 315 59.92 72.27 27.18
C LEU A 315 61.32 71.83 27.60
N MET A 316 61.80 70.67 27.14
CA MET A 316 63.20 70.23 27.31
C MET A 316 64.17 71.15 26.58
N THR A 317 63.81 71.66 25.41
CA THR A 317 64.67 72.61 24.66
C THR A 317 64.74 73.96 25.36
N VAL A 318 63.62 74.47 25.88
CA VAL A 318 63.56 75.69 26.71
C VAL A 318 64.26 75.48 28.05
N LYS A 319 64.11 74.30 28.67
CA LYS A 319 64.80 73.94 29.90
C LYS A 319 66.32 73.83 29.67
N GLN A 320 66.77 73.30 28.54
CA GLN A 320 68.20 73.26 28.17
C GLN A 320 68.74 74.66 27.87
N GLN A 321 67.97 75.53 27.20
CA GLN A 321 68.33 76.93 26.97
C GLN A 321 68.38 77.78 28.26
N ILE A 322 67.59 77.42 29.29
CA ILE A 322 67.63 78.04 30.62
C ILE A 322 68.77 77.46 31.48
N ILE A 323 69.10 76.18 31.32
CA ILE A 323 70.18 75.49 32.05
C ILE A 323 71.58 75.95 31.57
N ASP A 324 71.72 76.37 30.31
CA ASP A 324 72.99 76.89 29.79
C ASP A 324 73.29 78.37 30.18
N SER A 325 72.45 79.01 31.00
CA SER A 325 72.59 80.45 31.35
C SER A 325 72.62 80.82 32.84
N CYS A 326 72.51 79.88 33.79
CA CYS A 326 72.65 80.17 35.23
C CYS A 326 73.15 78.95 36.02
N ILE A 327 74.48 78.88 36.22
CA ILE A 327 75.14 77.93 37.13
C ILE A 327 75.32 78.62 38.48
N PHE A 328 74.55 78.22 39.49
CA PHE A 328 74.93 78.32 40.90
C PHE A 328 74.54 77.01 41.57
N LYS A 329 75.53 76.13 41.74
CA LYS A 329 75.44 74.91 42.53
C LYS A 329 75.99 75.22 43.92
N THR A 330 75.13 75.25 44.93
CA THR A 330 75.55 75.14 46.34
C THR A 330 75.48 73.67 46.73
N GLU A 331 76.56 72.94 46.47
CA GLU A 331 76.72 71.57 46.97
C GLU A 331 77.23 71.65 48.43
N ASN A 332 76.38 71.31 49.40
CA ASN A 332 76.75 71.11 50.81
C ASN A 332 77.66 69.88 50.95
N ARG A 333 78.95 70.05 50.63
CA ARG A 333 79.95 68.99 50.78
C ARG A 333 80.21 68.72 52.27
N LYS A 334 80.13 67.45 52.67
CA LYS A 334 80.48 66.97 54.00
C LYS A 334 81.90 66.39 53.97
N TYR A 335 82.75 66.80 54.92
CA TYR A 335 84.12 66.35 55.06
C TYR A 335 84.22 65.33 56.20
N SER A 336 84.74 64.14 55.95
CA SER A 336 84.95 63.13 57.01
C SER A 336 86.37 63.21 57.58
N GLY A 337 86.50 63.09 58.89
CA GLY A 337 87.78 63.08 59.59
C GLY A 337 87.74 62.24 60.87
N THR A 338 88.89 62.12 61.51
CA THR A 338 89.05 61.44 62.79
C THR A 338 89.43 62.46 63.84
N ARG A 339 88.54 62.69 64.81
CA ARG A 339 88.83 63.51 65.99
C ARG A 339 89.86 62.78 66.86
N VAL A 340 90.91 63.46 67.26
CA VAL A 340 91.95 62.94 68.15
C VAL A 340 91.78 63.57 69.53
N THR A 341 91.61 62.75 70.57
CA THR A 341 91.56 63.20 71.97
C THR A 341 92.53 62.40 72.83
N SER A 342 92.84 62.88 74.03
CA SER A 342 93.67 62.14 75.01
C SER A 342 93.09 60.77 75.40
N PHE A 343 91.80 60.53 75.14
CA PHE A 343 91.09 59.28 75.45
C PHE A 343 90.93 58.34 74.22
N GLY A 344 91.35 58.75 73.02
CA GLY A 344 91.26 57.94 71.80
C GLY A 344 90.85 58.71 70.54
N LYS A 345 90.79 57.98 69.42
CA LYS A 345 90.38 58.48 68.09
C LYS A 345 88.91 58.13 67.82
N SER A 346 88.12 59.07 67.33
CA SER A 346 86.70 58.84 66.96
C SER A 346 86.36 59.49 65.61
N GLN A 347 85.56 58.83 64.78
CA GLN A 347 85.08 59.41 63.52
C GLN A 347 84.23 60.66 63.78
N ALA A 348 84.46 61.68 62.96
CA ALA A 348 83.71 62.92 62.97
C ALA A 348 83.49 63.41 61.54
N THR A 349 82.33 64.04 61.31
CA THR A 349 82.01 64.69 60.04
C THR A 349 81.91 66.19 60.28
N LEU A 350 82.61 66.95 59.45
CA LEU A 350 82.68 68.39 59.48
C LEU A 350 81.99 68.93 58.22
N TYR A 351 81.08 69.88 58.39
CA TYR A 351 80.52 70.59 57.24
C TYR A 351 80.07 71.99 57.64
N PHE A 352 80.07 72.89 56.66
CA PHE A 352 79.62 74.26 56.83
C PHE A 352 78.17 74.35 56.37
N THR A 353 77.33 74.99 57.16
CA THR A 353 75.95 75.30 56.79
C THR A 353 75.75 76.80 56.81
N GLU A 354 75.07 77.30 55.78
CA GLU A 354 74.47 78.62 55.80
C GLU A 354 73.10 78.49 56.44
N ASP A 355 72.92 79.09 57.62
CA ASP A 355 71.62 79.09 58.26
C ASP A 355 70.80 80.29 57.78
N ASP A 356 69.67 80.00 57.14
CA ASP A 356 68.59 80.97 56.90
C ASP A 356 67.93 81.32 58.24
N VAL A 357 68.56 82.21 59.02
CA VAL A 357 67.95 82.69 60.27
C VAL A 357 66.82 83.66 59.92
N GLY A 358 65.65 83.38 60.46
CA GLY A 358 64.33 83.88 60.04
C GLY A 358 64.17 85.40 59.91
N ASP A 359 63.32 85.75 58.93
CA ASP A 359 62.58 86.98 58.63
C ASP A 359 63.29 88.35 58.65
N ASN A 360 64.55 88.45 59.10
CA ASN A 360 65.35 89.68 59.01
C ASN A 360 66.70 89.40 58.31
N LYS A 361 66.64 89.35 56.97
CA LYS A 361 67.76 89.12 56.04
C LYS A 361 68.72 90.31 55.98
N THR A 362 69.66 90.43 56.91
CA THR A 362 70.79 91.36 56.71
C THR A 362 72.18 90.80 56.93
N ASP A 363 72.36 89.57 57.43
CA ASP A 363 73.69 88.93 57.46
C ASP A 363 73.57 87.39 57.33
N PRO A 364 74.22 86.74 56.34
CA PRO A 364 74.28 85.29 56.27
C PRO A 364 75.06 84.75 57.47
N MET A 365 74.43 83.87 58.26
CA MET A 365 75.06 83.27 59.43
C MET A 365 75.61 81.89 59.06
N PHE A 366 76.92 81.82 58.82
CA PHE A 366 77.59 80.55 58.61
C PHE A 366 77.87 79.87 59.95
N SER A 367 77.63 78.56 59.98
CA SER A 367 77.90 77.69 61.11
C SER A 367 78.76 76.50 60.68
N LEU A 368 79.78 76.20 61.48
CA LEU A 368 80.53 74.96 61.40
C LEU A 368 79.79 73.88 62.21
N VAL A 369 79.42 72.78 61.57
CA VAL A 369 78.80 71.64 62.25
C VAL A 369 79.83 70.51 62.36
N LEU A 370 80.07 70.07 63.60
CA LEU A 370 80.92 68.95 63.97
C LEU A 370 80.04 67.80 64.48
N GLU A 371 79.79 66.80 63.63
CA GLU A 371 79.05 65.59 64.01
C GLU A 371 80.02 64.49 64.44
N TYR A 372 79.95 64.05 65.70
CA TYR A 372 80.71 62.89 66.15
C TYR A 372 79.93 61.59 65.89
N GLY A 373 80.64 60.48 65.67
CA GLY A 373 80.03 59.15 65.43
C GLY A 373 79.05 58.67 66.50
N SER A 374 78.95 59.34 67.66
CA SER A 374 77.91 59.13 68.66
C SER A 374 76.56 59.81 68.34
N GLY A 375 76.41 60.44 67.16
CA GLY A 375 75.22 61.20 66.76
C GLY A 375 75.05 62.56 67.44
N LYS A 376 76.06 63.04 68.18
CA LYS A 376 76.04 64.38 68.79
C LYS A 376 76.68 65.37 67.83
N ALA A 377 75.91 66.35 67.38
CA ALA A 377 76.37 67.46 66.57
C ALA A 377 76.68 68.68 67.44
N PHE A 378 77.86 69.27 67.28
CA PHE A 378 78.20 70.57 67.84
C PHE A 378 78.19 71.59 66.72
N LYS A 379 77.27 72.54 66.83
CA LYS A 379 77.15 73.64 65.88
C LYS A 379 77.84 74.86 66.48
N VAL A 380 78.89 75.32 65.81
CA VAL A 380 79.69 76.46 66.20
C VAL A 380 79.43 77.55 65.18
N SER A 381 78.88 78.69 65.60
CA SER A 381 78.80 79.86 64.71
C SER A 381 80.20 80.30 64.34
N MET A 382 80.42 80.66 63.07
CA MET A 382 81.72 81.15 62.60
C MET A 382 82.22 82.38 63.39
N LYS A 383 81.32 83.21 63.94
CA LYS A 383 81.66 84.35 64.82
C LYS A 383 82.31 83.93 66.15
N ASN A 384 82.11 82.68 66.56
CA ASN A 384 82.64 82.11 67.81
C ASN A 384 83.89 81.25 67.58
N LEU A 385 84.24 81.01 66.32
CA LEU A 385 85.50 80.38 65.95
C LEU A 385 86.62 81.39 66.22
N THR A 386 87.52 81.04 67.13
CA THR A 386 88.60 81.93 67.56
C THR A 386 89.81 81.75 66.67
N ASP A 387 90.10 80.49 66.31
CA ASP A 387 91.17 80.15 65.39
C ASP A 387 90.85 78.84 64.66
N PHE A 388 91.32 78.74 63.43
CA PHE A 388 91.33 77.51 62.64
C PHE A 388 92.67 77.43 61.92
N TYR A 389 93.55 76.53 62.37
CA TYR A 389 94.86 76.38 61.77
C TYR A 389 95.22 74.91 61.58
N LEU A 390 96.06 74.67 60.57
CA LEU A 390 96.61 73.36 60.26
C LEU A 390 97.96 73.23 60.97
N ILE A 391 98.08 72.31 61.93
CA ILE A 391 99.35 71.97 62.59
C ILE A 391 99.67 70.51 62.28
N GLU A 392 100.82 70.28 61.63
CA GLU A 392 101.35 68.94 61.31
C GLU A 392 100.34 68.03 60.58
N GLY A 393 99.53 68.61 59.67
CA GLY A 393 98.52 67.87 58.89
C GLY A 393 97.21 67.60 59.63
N THR A 394 97.05 68.10 60.86
CA THR A 394 95.79 68.02 61.62
C THR A 394 95.16 69.41 61.76
N ASN A 395 93.85 69.51 61.49
CA ASN A 395 93.09 70.73 61.70
C ASN A 395 92.85 70.92 63.19
N GLN A 396 93.34 72.01 63.77
CA GLN A 396 92.96 72.41 65.11
C GLN A 396 91.92 73.52 65.03
N ILE A 397 90.77 73.23 65.64
CA ILE A 397 89.62 74.11 65.67
C ILE A 397 89.50 74.65 67.09
N CYS A 398 89.80 75.93 67.25
CA CYS A 398 89.64 76.64 68.51
C CYS A 398 88.36 77.45 68.43
N PHE A 399 87.42 77.16 69.31
CA PHE A 399 86.20 77.94 69.43
C PHE A 399 85.88 78.25 70.88
N SER A 400 85.29 79.42 71.09
CA SER A 400 84.86 79.87 72.40
C SER A 400 83.34 79.98 72.44
N TRP A 401 82.71 79.61 73.55
CA TRP A 401 81.29 79.90 73.77
C TRP A 401 81.08 80.53 75.14
N PRO A 402 80.09 81.43 75.28
CA PRO A 402 79.71 81.97 76.57
C PRO A 402 79.07 80.85 77.41
N GLU A 403 79.63 80.53 78.57
CA GLU A 403 78.99 79.61 79.52
C GLU A 403 78.07 80.38 80.48
N ASN A 404 78.48 81.60 80.88
CA ASN A 404 77.70 82.60 81.63
C ASN A 404 78.24 84.01 81.31
N SER A 405 77.50 85.07 81.65
CA SER A 405 77.70 86.46 81.18
C SER A 405 79.08 87.10 81.41
N TRP A 406 80.00 86.46 82.14
CA TRP A 406 81.35 86.95 82.43
C TRP A 406 82.47 85.90 82.27
N LEU A 407 82.17 84.68 81.82
CA LEU A 407 83.17 83.62 81.58
C LEU A 407 83.04 83.03 80.16
N LYS A 408 84.09 83.17 79.34
CA LYS A 408 84.23 82.45 78.06
C LYS A 408 85.03 81.17 78.31
N LYS A 409 84.47 80.00 77.96
CA LYS A 409 85.24 78.76 77.86
C LYS A 409 85.70 78.59 76.42
N SER A 410 86.99 78.34 76.23
CA SER A 410 87.55 77.91 74.94
C SER A 410 87.68 76.39 74.92
N ARG A 411 87.50 75.81 73.74
CA ARG A 411 87.79 74.40 73.47
C ARG A 411 88.59 74.32 72.19
N THR A 412 89.67 73.57 72.25
CA THR A 412 90.45 73.19 71.08
C THR A 412 90.11 71.75 70.74
N GLU A 413 89.75 71.51 69.49
CA GLU A 413 89.52 70.17 68.97
C GLU A 413 90.46 69.90 67.79
N THR A 414 91.14 68.76 67.83
CA THR A 414 92.08 68.33 66.79
C THR A 414 91.42 67.28 65.90
N PHE A 415 91.43 67.53 64.59
CA PHE A 415 90.85 66.68 63.56
C PHE A 415 91.91 66.28 62.53
N ASP A 416 92.08 64.98 62.38
CA ASP A 416 92.93 64.36 61.36
C ASP A 416 92.05 64.01 60.15
N SER A 417 92.23 64.68 59.01
CA SER A 417 91.43 64.47 57.79
C SER A 417 92.33 64.46 56.56
N GLU A 418 92.07 63.54 55.63
CA GLU A 418 92.73 63.52 54.32
C GLU A 418 92.34 64.74 53.46
N GLU A 419 91.23 65.41 53.79
CA GLU A 419 90.73 66.61 53.09
C GLU A 419 91.03 67.91 53.85
N SER A 420 92.06 67.91 54.71
CA SER A 420 92.39 69.07 55.56
C SER A 420 92.56 70.38 54.78
N ASP A 421 93.26 70.34 53.65
CA ASP A 421 93.47 71.53 52.81
C ASP A 421 92.14 72.06 52.24
N ALA A 422 91.21 71.18 51.84
CA ALA A 422 89.91 71.58 51.33
C ALA A 422 88.99 72.16 52.42
N ILE A 423 89.12 71.68 53.66
CA ILE A 423 88.39 72.23 54.81
C ILE A 423 88.89 73.64 55.12
N VAL A 424 90.22 73.85 55.15
CA VAL A 424 90.83 75.17 55.35
C VAL A 424 90.45 76.13 54.24
N GLU A 425 90.53 75.69 52.97
CA GLU A 425 90.14 76.53 51.83
C GLU A 425 88.67 76.95 51.91
N ARG A 426 87.77 76.03 52.29
CA ARG A 426 86.36 76.37 52.48
C ARG A 426 86.12 77.31 53.65
N TYR A 427 86.85 77.13 54.75
CA TYR A 427 86.83 78.05 55.89
C TYR A 427 87.25 79.46 55.46
N LEU A 428 88.36 79.60 54.72
CA LEU A 428 88.85 80.88 54.22
C LEU A 428 87.86 81.55 53.26
N GLN A 429 87.24 80.80 52.34
CA GLN A 429 86.19 81.33 51.46
C GLN A 429 84.99 81.87 52.25
N ILE A 430 84.59 81.19 53.32
CA ILE A 430 83.48 81.66 54.17
C ILE A 430 83.90 82.90 54.95
N MET A 431 85.13 82.95 55.47
CA MET A 431 85.64 84.14 56.16
C MET A 431 85.71 85.36 55.23
N GLU A 432 86.10 85.17 53.97
CA GLU A 432 86.08 86.22 52.93
C GLU A 432 84.65 86.70 52.63
N GLN A 433 83.67 85.78 52.58
CA GLN A 433 82.26 86.12 52.39
C GLN A 433 81.64 86.87 53.58
N MET A 434 82.14 86.65 54.79
CA MET A 434 81.65 87.32 56.00
C MET A 434 82.30 88.69 56.26
N ASP A 435 83.26 89.12 55.43
CA ASP A 435 84.00 90.37 55.56
C ASP A 435 84.58 90.57 56.99
N ILE A 436 85.00 89.47 57.64
CA ILE A 436 85.58 89.51 58.99
C ILE A 436 87.06 89.87 58.82
N PRO A 437 87.51 91.06 59.27
CA PRO A 437 88.90 91.45 59.14
C PRO A 437 89.80 90.49 59.92
N GLN A 438 90.68 89.76 59.23
CA GLN A 438 91.71 88.96 59.88
C GLN A 438 92.74 89.88 60.52
N GLU A 439 92.83 89.84 61.85
CA GLU A 439 93.95 90.41 62.60
C GLU A 439 95.20 89.61 62.22
N THR A 440 95.89 90.06 61.18
CA THR A 440 97.20 89.54 60.80
C THR A 440 98.22 90.03 61.83
N GLU A 441 98.33 89.31 62.94
CA GLU A 441 99.46 89.47 63.86
C GLU A 441 100.74 89.09 63.11
N THR A 442 101.46 90.13 62.69
CA THR A 442 102.85 90.05 62.29
C THR A 442 103.68 89.98 63.56
N SER A 443 103.79 88.79 64.14
CA SER A 443 104.74 88.53 65.22
C SER A 443 106.12 88.21 64.63
N SER A 444 106.98 89.23 64.62
CA SER A 444 108.26 89.11 65.32
C SER A 444 108.08 89.56 66.77
#